data_AF-D3S486-F1
#
_entry.id   AF-D3S486-F1
#
_cell.length_a   1.000
_cell.length_b   1.000
_cell.length_c   1.000
_cell.angle_alpha   90.00
_cell.angle_beta   90.00
_cell.angle_gamma   90.00
#
_symmetry.space_group_name_H-M   'P 1'
#
loop_
_entity.id
_entity.type
_entity.pdbx_description
1 polymer ?
#
loop_
_entity_poly.entity_id
_entity_poly.type
_entity_poly.pdbx_seq_one_letter_code
_entity_poly.pdbx_strand_id
1 'polypeptide(L)'
;MINSIDLAIGTAILLIGMAYWTVSVVEHNNNYVDIIKSDYVFDKGISTMEHLSEDGTLQDAVLLYYFNKTNEAKELLEERIPFKNYLLYIDNHLLINKSAGENHKDVYILAVLTLNRSEGWYVIYGNENDINISKERFMDYDEAYNYQKYVNYEIHMPVYLSKNITSSRVELYIFEN
;
A
#
# COMPACT_ATOMS: atom_id res chain seq x y z
N MET A 1 -5.09 49.82 50.87
CA MET A 1 -4.47 50.08 49.55
C MET A 1 -3.91 48.74 49.09
N ILE A 2 -4.46 48.14 48.03
CA ILE A 2 -3.77 47.01 47.39
C ILE A 2 -2.46 47.60 46.88
N ASN A 3 -1.33 47.11 47.38
CA ASN A 3 -0.03 47.62 46.98
C ASN A 3 0.17 47.30 45.49
N SER A 4 0.62 48.27 44.71
CA SER A 4 0.85 48.11 43.26
C SER A 4 1.77 46.92 42.93
N ILE A 5 2.59 46.50 43.89
CA ILE A 5 3.46 45.32 43.85
C ILE A 5 2.65 44.02 43.86
N ASP A 6 1.63 43.89 44.72
CA ASP A 6 0.78 42.70 44.77
C ASP A 6 -0.05 42.55 43.49
N LEU A 7 -0.48 43.69 42.92
CA LEU A 7 -1.16 43.72 41.63
C LEU A 7 -0.21 43.30 40.48
N ALA A 8 1.04 43.77 40.49
CA ALA A 8 2.03 43.42 39.49
C ALA A 8 2.41 41.93 39.53
N ILE A 9 2.60 41.38 40.73
CA ILE A 9 2.90 39.95 40.94
C ILE A 9 1.72 39.10 40.48
N GLY A 10 0.49 39.46 40.84
CA GLY A 10 -0.72 38.74 40.39
C GLY A 10 -0.88 38.76 38.87
N THR A 11 -0.57 39.88 38.23
CA THR A 11 -0.64 40.03 36.77
C THR A 11 0.44 39.18 36.07
N ALA A 12 1.65 39.13 36.62
CA ALA A 12 2.74 38.31 36.07
C ALA A 12 2.42 36.80 36.15
N ILE A 13 1.85 36.34 37.27
CA ILE A 13 1.43 34.94 37.44
C ILE A 13 0.33 34.58 36.43
N LEU A 14 -0.64 35.48 36.22
CA LEU A 14 -1.70 35.30 35.24
C LEU A 14 -1.16 35.21 33.80
N LEU A 15 -0.23 36.09 33.42
CA LEU A 15 0.39 36.07 32.09
C LEU A 15 1.16 34.76 31.84
N ILE A 16 1.93 34.30 32.83
CA ILE A 16 2.67 33.04 32.73
C ILE A 16 1.70 31.86 32.64
N GLY A 17 0.67 31.81 33.48
CA GLY A 17 -0.34 30.76 33.45
C GLY A 17 -1.10 30.69 32.13
N MET A 18 -1.49 31.86 31.57
CA MET A 18 -2.12 31.93 30.25
C MET A 18 -1.16 31.49 29.14
N ALA A 19 0.11 31.89 29.18
CA ALA A 19 1.09 31.47 28.18
C ALA A 19 1.28 29.94 28.18
N TYR A 20 1.45 29.33 29.35
CA TYR A 20 1.56 27.87 29.48
C TYR A 20 0.30 27.14 29.02
N TRP A 21 -0.89 27.65 29.39
CA TRP A 21 -2.16 27.07 28.96
C TRP A 21 -2.33 27.14 27.43
N THR A 22 -1.98 28.27 26.81
CA THR A 22 -2.10 28.45 25.36
C THR A 22 -1.16 27.51 24.62
N VAL A 23 0.10 27.37 25.06
CA VAL A 23 1.05 26.41 24.48
C VAL A 23 0.56 24.97 24.63
N SER A 24 0.08 24.61 25.83
CA SER A 24 -0.42 23.27 26.10
C SER A 24 -1.65 22.91 25.25
N VAL A 25 -2.58 23.85 25.02
CA VAL A 25 -3.74 23.62 24.16
C VAL A 25 -3.34 23.45 22.70
N VAL A 26 -2.36 24.24 22.22
CA VAL A 26 -1.85 24.12 20.85
C VAL A 26 -1.15 22.77 20.64
N GLU A 27 -0.26 22.36 21.55
CA GLU A 27 0.40 21.05 21.47
C GLU A 27 -0.61 19.91 21.54
N HIS A 28 -1.59 19.96 22.43
CA HIS A 28 -2.57 18.89 22.57
C HIS A 28 -3.51 18.80 21.35
N ASN A 29 -3.94 19.94 20.79
CA ASN A 29 -4.74 19.95 19.58
C ASN A 29 -3.94 19.47 18.36
N ASN A 30 -2.68 19.90 18.20
CA ASN A 30 -1.85 19.43 17.10
C ASN A 30 -1.64 17.91 17.18
N ASN A 31 -1.26 17.39 18.36
CA ASN A 31 -1.10 15.96 18.57
C ASN A 31 -2.40 15.18 18.30
N TYR A 32 -3.55 15.69 18.73
CA TYR A 32 -4.84 15.05 18.47
C TYR A 32 -5.20 15.05 16.98
N VAL A 33 -4.97 16.16 16.30
CA VAL A 33 -5.18 16.28 14.85
C VAL A 33 -4.26 15.34 14.08
N ASP A 34 -3.00 15.21 14.49
CA ASP A 34 -2.03 14.34 13.81
C ASP A 34 -2.33 12.85 14.06
N ILE A 35 -2.81 12.47 15.25
CA ILE A 35 -3.30 11.11 15.52
C ILE A 35 -4.50 10.78 14.62
N ILE A 36 -5.47 11.67 14.51
CA ILE A 36 -6.65 11.44 13.65
C ILE A 36 -6.26 11.30 12.18
N LYS A 37 -5.31 12.11 11.70
CA LYS A 37 -4.82 12.00 10.32
C LYS A 37 -4.14 10.66 10.08
N SER A 38 -3.26 10.24 10.99
CA SER A 38 -2.57 8.96 10.92
C SER A 38 -3.56 7.79 10.90
N ASP A 39 -4.56 7.79 11.78
CA ASP A 39 -5.63 6.78 11.81
C ASP A 39 -6.42 6.76 10.49
N TYR A 40 -6.76 7.94 9.95
CA TYR A 40 -7.46 8.04 8.67
C TYR A 40 -6.63 7.51 7.49
N VAL A 41 -5.33 7.79 7.45
CA VAL A 41 -4.42 7.28 6.41
C VAL A 41 -4.25 5.77 6.55
N PHE A 42 -4.16 5.25 7.77
CA PHE A 42 -4.11 3.81 8.05
C PHE A 42 -5.37 3.10 7.57
N ASP A 43 -6.56 3.58 7.94
CA ASP A 43 -7.84 3.01 7.50
C ASP A 43 -7.97 3.03 5.98
N LYS A 44 -7.59 4.15 5.35
CA LYS A 44 -7.60 4.28 3.89
C LYS A 44 -6.61 3.32 3.22
N GLY A 45 -5.42 3.14 3.81
CA GLY A 45 -4.41 2.22 3.33
C GLY A 45 -4.87 0.76 3.45
N ILE A 46 -5.51 0.38 4.57
CA ILE A 46 -6.10 -0.94 4.76
C ILE A 46 -7.17 -1.19 3.71
N SER A 47 -8.14 -0.27 3.60
CA SER A 47 -9.23 -0.38 2.63
C SER A 47 -8.70 -0.50 1.20
N THR A 48 -7.63 0.24 0.86
CA THR A 48 -6.98 0.12 -0.45
C THR A 48 -6.38 -1.28 -0.66
N MET A 49 -5.64 -1.81 0.32
CA MET A 49 -5.05 -3.14 0.23
C MET A 49 -6.11 -4.26 0.20
N GLU A 50 -7.21 -4.09 0.94
CA GLU A 50 -8.38 -4.98 0.90
C GLU A 50 -9.01 -4.96 -0.50
N HIS A 51 -9.30 -3.79 -1.05
CA HIS A 51 -9.85 -3.67 -2.41
C HIS A 51 -8.93 -4.28 -3.47
N LEU A 52 -7.62 -4.01 -3.40
CA LEU A 52 -6.67 -4.61 -4.35
C LEU A 52 -6.55 -6.14 -4.19
N SER A 53 -6.80 -6.66 -3.00
CA SER A 53 -6.85 -8.10 -2.75
C SER A 53 -8.17 -8.71 -3.24
N GLU A 54 -9.32 -8.06 -3.00
CA GLU A 54 -10.64 -8.50 -3.46
C GLU A 54 -10.74 -8.52 -4.99
N ASP A 55 -10.21 -7.49 -5.63
CA ASP A 55 -10.19 -7.36 -7.09
C ASP A 55 -9.14 -8.28 -7.76
N GLY A 56 -8.30 -8.97 -6.97
CA GLY A 56 -7.24 -9.86 -7.47
C GLY A 56 -6.00 -9.14 -8.02
N THR A 57 -5.99 -7.81 -8.01
CA THR A 57 -4.88 -6.96 -8.50
C THR A 57 -3.57 -7.26 -7.80
N LEU A 58 -3.60 -7.40 -6.47
CA LEU A 58 -2.42 -7.76 -5.67
C LEU A 58 -1.87 -9.15 -6.05
N GLN A 59 -2.76 -10.08 -6.35
CA GLN A 59 -2.41 -11.44 -6.76
C GLN A 59 -1.68 -11.44 -8.11
N ASP A 60 -2.23 -10.70 -9.07
CA ASP A 60 -1.68 -10.61 -10.42
C ASP A 60 -0.34 -9.85 -10.41
N ALA A 61 -0.21 -8.77 -9.63
CA ALA A 61 1.04 -8.04 -9.46
C ALA A 61 2.17 -8.91 -8.86
N VAL A 62 1.87 -9.70 -7.83
CA VAL A 62 2.83 -10.65 -7.25
C VAL A 62 3.25 -11.69 -8.26
N LEU A 63 2.31 -12.26 -9.02
CA LEU A 63 2.63 -13.27 -10.03
C LEU A 63 3.52 -12.67 -11.14
N LEU A 64 3.19 -11.48 -11.63
CA LEU A 64 4.03 -10.78 -12.60
C LEU A 64 5.44 -10.52 -12.07
N TYR A 65 5.57 -10.12 -10.81
CA TYR A 65 6.87 -9.99 -10.16
C TYR A 65 7.67 -11.31 -10.19
N TYR A 66 7.05 -12.44 -9.83
CA TYR A 66 7.71 -13.75 -9.89
C TYR A 66 8.07 -14.22 -11.30
N PHE A 67 7.36 -13.75 -12.33
CA PHE A 67 7.65 -14.05 -13.74
C PHE A 67 8.54 -13.01 -14.42
N ASN A 68 9.28 -12.20 -13.64
CA ASN A 68 10.23 -11.21 -14.14
C ASN A 68 9.58 -10.10 -15.01
N LYS A 69 8.29 -9.81 -14.74
CA LYS A 69 7.46 -8.78 -15.37
C LYS A 69 7.26 -7.60 -14.41
N THR A 70 8.36 -7.13 -13.86
CA THR A 70 8.40 -6.14 -12.77
C THR A 70 7.86 -4.78 -13.18
N ASN A 71 8.06 -4.37 -14.44
CA ASN A 71 7.60 -3.07 -14.94
C ASN A 71 6.08 -3.06 -15.06
N GLU A 72 5.53 -4.14 -15.61
CA GLU A 72 4.10 -4.32 -15.78
C GLU A 72 3.38 -4.48 -14.43
N ALA A 73 4.00 -5.20 -13.49
CA ALA A 73 3.51 -5.28 -12.10
C ALA A 73 3.47 -3.92 -11.41
N LYS A 74 4.46 -3.06 -11.68
CA LYS A 74 4.54 -1.71 -11.14
C LYS A 74 3.43 -0.82 -11.71
N GLU A 75 3.24 -0.82 -13.03
CA GLU A 75 2.21 -0.01 -13.71
C GLU A 75 0.81 -0.33 -13.20
N LEU A 76 0.48 -1.63 -13.11
CA LEU A 76 -0.81 -2.12 -12.63
C LEU A 76 -1.13 -1.69 -11.18
N LEU A 77 -0.11 -1.63 -10.32
CA LEU A 77 -0.28 -1.15 -8.94
C LEU A 77 -0.28 0.38 -8.85
N GLU A 78 0.48 1.08 -9.70
CA GLU A 78 0.54 2.54 -9.69
C GLU A 78 -0.78 3.21 -10.09
N GLU A 79 -1.53 2.61 -11.02
CA GLU A 79 -2.84 3.13 -11.44
C GLU A 79 -3.93 2.96 -10.37
N ARG A 80 -3.81 1.92 -9.53
CA ARG A 80 -4.87 1.55 -8.58
C ARG A 80 -4.62 2.01 -7.15
N ILE A 81 -3.39 2.41 -6.81
CA ILE A 81 -3.05 2.93 -5.48
C ILE A 81 -3.22 4.46 -5.47
N PRO A 82 -4.24 5.03 -4.77
CA PRO A 82 -4.54 6.46 -4.79
C PRO A 82 -3.68 7.27 -3.81
N PHE A 83 -2.42 6.86 -3.57
CA PHE A 83 -1.48 7.55 -2.68
C PHE A 83 -0.39 8.26 -3.48
N LYS A 84 -0.04 9.48 -3.06
CA LYS A 84 1.00 10.29 -3.71
C LYS A 84 2.39 9.82 -3.30
N ASN A 85 2.61 9.63 -2.00
CA ASN A 85 3.90 9.22 -1.46
C ASN A 85 3.80 7.84 -0.79
N TYR A 86 4.40 6.82 -1.41
CA TYR A 86 4.42 5.47 -0.85
C TYR A 86 5.64 4.65 -1.33
N LEU A 87 6.00 3.63 -0.54
CA LEU A 87 6.87 2.55 -0.95
C LEU A 87 6.09 1.24 -0.91
N LEU A 88 6.19 0.44 -1.96
CA LEU A 88 5.59 -0.90 -1.99
C LEU A 88 6.68 -1.95 -2.19
N TYR A 89 6.71 -2.93 -1.31
CA TYR A 89 7.62 -4.07 -1.34
C TYR A 89 6.86 -5.36 -1.59
N ILE A 90 7.45 -6.25 -2.37
CA ILE A 90 7.01 -7.64 -2.52
C ILE A 90 8.16 -8.54 -2.07
N ASP A 91 7.94 -9.37 -1.06
CA ASP A 91 8.92 -10.29 -0.48
C ASP A 91 10.28 -9.63 -0.21
N ASN A 92 10.21 -8.47 0.48
CA ASN A 92 11.35 -7.64 0.87
C ASN A 92 12.11 -6.97 -0.31
N HIS A 93 11.56 -7.01 -1.52
CA HIS A 93 12.08 -6.31 -2.69
C HIS A 93 11.24 -5.08 -2.99
N LEU A 94 11.90 -3.93 -3.17
CA LEU A 94 11.24 -2.67 -3.48
C LEU A 94 10.72 -2.69 -4.92
N LEU A 95 9.40 -2.65 -5.08
CA LEU A 95 8.75 -2.60 -6.39
C LEU A 95 8.47 -1.15 -6.82
N ILE A 96 7.92 -0.35 -5.91
CA ILE A 96 7.51 1.03 -6.19
C ILE A 96 8.17 1.95 -5.18
N ASN A 97 8.83 2.99 -5.69
CA ASN A 97 9.37 4.07 -4.88
C ASN A 97 8.76 5.41 -5.32
N LYS A 98 7.80 5.89 -4.53
CA LYS A 98 7.24 7.23 -4.64
C LYS A 98 7.48 8.02 -3.35
N SER A 99 8.59 7.83 -2.64
CA SER A 99 8.79 8.52 -1.34
C SER A 99 9.08 10.02 -1.45
N ALA A 100 9.24 10.58 -2.65
CA ALA A 100 9.51 12.01 -2.90
C ALA A 100 10.68 12.64 -2.09
N GLY A 101 11.56 11.82 -1.50
CA GLY A 101 12.65 12.27 -0.62
C GLY A 101 12.28 12.36 0.87
N GLU A 102 11.07 11.98 1.25
CA GLU A 102 10.61 11.92 2.63
C GLU A 102 11.05 10.61 3.30
N ASN A 103 11.67 10.72 4.48
CA ASN A 103 12.21 9.60 5.23
C ASN A 103 11.38 9.25 6.48
N HIS A 104 10.27 9.95 6.72
CA HIS A 104 9.38 9.70 7.86
C HIS A 104 8.29 8.71 7.43
N LYS A 105 8.37 7.48 7.94
CA LYS A 105 7.36 6.45 7.70
C LYS A 105 6.23 6.66 8.71
N ASP A 106 5.09 7.13 8.25
CA ASP A 106 3.96 7.42 9.15
C ASP A 106 3.05 6.21 9.31
N VAL A 107 2.93 5.38 8.27
CA VAL A 107 2.00 4.24 8.27
C VAL A 107 2.60 3.02 7.57
N TYR A 108 2.47 1.84 8.20
CA TYR A 108 2.94 0.54 7.68
C TYR A 108 1.79 -0.45 7.60
N ILE A 109 1.61 -1.05 6.42
CA ILE A 109 0.53 -2.01 6.15
C ILE A 109 1.14 -3.27 5.52
N LEU A 110 0.86 -4.42 6.12
CA LEU A 110 1.32 -5.72 5.67
C LEU A 110 0.15 -6.55 5.16
N ALA A 111 0.19 -6.92 3.88
CA ALA A 111 -0.70 -7.91 3.29
C ALA A 111 0.07 -9.21 3.03
N VAL A 112 -0.46 -10.35 3.47
CA VAL A 112 0.11 -11.67 3.17
C VAL A 112 -0.81 -12.36 2.17
N LEU A 113 -0.34 -12.47 0.94
CA LEU A 113 -1.08 -13.09 -0.15
C LEU A 113 -0.72 -14.57 -0.21
N THR A 114 -1.72 -15.44 -0.08
CA THR A 114 -1.54 -16.87 -0.31
C THR A 114 -2.26 -17.25 -1.59
N LEU A 115 -1.50 -17.74 -2.58
CA LEU A 115 -2.06 -18.21 -3.84
C LEU A 115 -2.80 -19.53 -3.60
N ASN A 116 -4.12 -19.46 -3.37
CA ASN A 116 -4.97 -20.64 -3.24
C ASN A 116 -5.38 -21.20 -4.61
N ARG A 117 -4.37 -21.57 -5.42
CA ARG A 117 -4.58 -22.17 -6.75
C ARG A 117 -3.97 -23.57 -6.78
N SER A 118 -4.66 -24.48 -7.47
CA SER A 118 -4.18 -25.86 -7.61
C SER A 118 -2.98 -25.91 -8.56
N GLU A 119 -2.04 -26.81 -8.31
CA GLU A 119 -0.84 -26.97 -9.13
C GLU A 119 -1.18 -27.32 -10.59
N GLY A 120 -0.62 -26.58 -11.55
CA GLY A 120 -0.87 -26.79 -12.97
C GLY A 120 -0.47 -25.59 -13.83
N TRP A 121 -0.78 -25.67 -15.12
CA TRP A 121 -0.55 -24.60 -16.07
C TRP A 121 -1.69 -23.58 -16.03
N TYR A 122 -1.33 -22.31 -16.03
CA TYR A 122 -2.23 -21.16 -16.14
C TYR A 122 -1.72 -20.27 -17.26
N VAL A 123 -2.55 -19.37 -17.77
CA VAL A 123 -2.15 -18.44 -18.82
C VAL A 123 -2.16 -17.04 -18.27
N ILE A 124 -1.03 -16.36 -18.32
CA ILE A 124 -0.98 -14.90 -18.18
C ILE A 124 -1.38 -14.33 -19.53
N TYR A 125 -2.45 -13.56 -19.55
CA TYR A 125 -2.97 -12.95 -20.77
C TYR A 125 -3.32 -11.49 -20.54
N GLY A 126 -3.16 -10.66 -21.56
CA GLY A 126 -3.43 -9.25 -21.43
C GLY A 126 -2.90 -8.39 -22.56
N ASN A 127 -2.89 -7.10 -22.30
CA ASN A 127 -2.21 -6.08 -23.09
C ASN A 127 -1.31 -5.24 -22.18
N GLU A 128 -0.66 -4.21 -22.72
CA GLU A 128 0.22 -3.32 -21.95
C GLU A 128 -0.46 -2.66 -20.73
N ASN A 129 -1.80 -2.52 -20.74
CA ASN A 129 -2.56 -1.80 -19.70
C ASN A 129 -3.37 -2.71 -18.76
N ASP A 130 -3.59 -3.97 -19.12
CA ASP A 130 -4.45 -4.89 -18.37
C ASP A 130 -3.91 -6.32 -18.50
N ILE A 131 -3.27 -6.79 -17.43
CA ILE A 131 -2.69 -8.13 -17.35
C ILE A 131 -3.44 -8.95 -16.32
N ASN A 132 -3.91 -10.12 -16.76
CA ASN A 132 -4.71 -11.03 -15.97
C ASN A 132 -4.16 -12.44 -16.06
N ILE A 133 -4.57 -13.29 -15.12
CA ILE A 133 -4.21 -14.71 -15.08
C ILE A 133 -5.46 -15.56 -15.16
N SER A 134 -5.44 -16.57 -16.04
CA SER A 134 -6.58 -17.46 -16.28
C SER A 134 -7.09 -18.06 -14.98
N LYS A 135 -8.41 -18.15 -14.81
CA LYS A 135 -9.00 -18.85 -13.66
C LYS A 135 -8.96 -20.37 -13.90
N GLU A 136 -8.95 -20.74 -15.18
CA GLU A 136 -8.86 -22.09 -15.70
C GLU A 136 -7.44 -22.64 -15.49
N ARG A 137 -7.40 -23.86 -14.95
CA ARG A 137 -6.20 -24.68 -14.78
C ARG A 137 -6.11 -25.67 -15.95
N PHE A 138 -4.94 -25.73 -16.56
CA PHE A 138 -4.60 -26.66 -17.62
C PHE A 138 -3.60 -27.71 -17.11
N MET A 139 -3.69 -28.93 -17.63
CA MET A 139 -2.76 -30.00 -17.24
C MET A 139 -1.49 -29.99 -18.08
N ASP A 140 -1.59 -29.50 -19.32
CA ASP A 140 -0.50 -29.48 -20.29
C ASP A 140 -0.20 -28.07 -20.80
N TYR A 141 1.08 -27.81 -21.09
CA TYR A 141 1.52 -26.53 -21.65
C TYR A 141 0.84 -26.24 -23.00
N ASP A 142 0.75 -27.24 -23.87
CA ASP A 142 0.17 -27.07 -25.20
C ASP A 142 -1.33 -26.76 -25.13
N GLU A 143 -2.02 -27.29 -24.12
CA GLU A 143 -3.43 -26.99 -23.87
C GLU A 143 -3.59 -25.54 -23.42
N ALA A 144 -2.74 -25.08 -22.50
CA ALA A 144 -2.72 -23.69 -22.04
C ALA A 144 -2.36 -22.72 -23.17
N TYR A 145 -1.35 -23.04 -23.98
CA TYR A 145 -0.87 -22.19 -25.06
C TYR A 145 -1.87 -22.07 -26.22
N ASN A 146 -2.60 -23.14 -26.53
CA ASN A 146 -3.54 -23.12 -27.65
C ASN A 146 -4.99 -22.79 -27.22
N TYR A 147 -5.18 -22.35 -25.98
CA TYR A 147 -6.52 -22.07 -25.48
C TYR A 147 -7.11 -20.83 -26.15
N GLN A 148 -8.15 -21.05 -26.97
CA GLN A 148 -8.71 -20.08 -27.91
C GLN A 148 -9.13 -18.73 -27.26
N LYS A 149 -9.43 -18.74 -25.96
CA LYS A 149 -9.79 -17.54 -25.20
C LYS A 149 -8.61 -16.59 -25.00
N TYR A 150 -7.37 -17.10 -24.95
CA TYR A 150 -6.18 -16.33 -24.55
C TYR A 150 -5.16 -16.12 -25.68
N VAL A 151 -5.21 -16.95 -26.73
CA VAL A 151 -4.29 -16.90 -27.88
C VAL A 151 -4.28 -15.54 -28.60
N ASN A 152 -5.38 -14.78 -28.54
CA ASN A 152 -5.51 -13.51 -29.26
C ASN A 152 -5.04 -12.29 -28.46
N TYR A 153 -4.58 -12.49 -27.21
CA TYR A 153 -4.03 -11.39 -26.40
C TYR A 153 -2.56 -11.14 -26.75
N GLU A 154 -2.14 -9.88 -26.68
CA GLU A 154 -0.78 -9.45 -27.00
C GLU A 154 0.25 -10.08 -26.05
N ILE A 155 -0.07 -10.05 -24.76
CA ILE A 155 0.61 -10.83 -23.75
C ILE A 155 -0.14 -12.16 -23.68
N HIS A 156 0.57 -13.24 -24.01
CA HIS A 156 0.05 -14.60 -23.92
C HIS A 156 1.21 -15.53 -23.50
N MET A 157 1.24 -15.89 -22.22
CA MET A 157 2.33 -16.65 -21.62
C MET A 157 1.76 -17.72 -20.68
N PRO A 158 1.82 -19.01 -21.06
CA PRO A 158 1.56 -20.09 -20.13
C PRO A 158 2.63 -20.14 -19.05
N VAL A 159 2.18 -20.25 -17.80
CA VAL A 159 3.01 -20.32 -16.61
C VAL A 159 2.61 -21.51 -15.75
N TYR A 160 3.60 -22.21 -15.20
CA TYR A 160 3.35 -23.33 -14.30
C TYR A 160 3.34 -22.84 -12.86
N LEU A 161 2.20 -23.00 -12.18
CA LEU A 161 2.10 -22.76 -10.74
C LEU A 161 2.35 -24.07 -10.00
N SER A 162 3.49 -24.17 -9.32
CA SER A 162 3.77 -25.31 -8.44
C SER A 162 3.10 -25.12 -7.08
N LYS A 163 2.72 -26.23 -6.43
CA LYS A 163 2.16 -26.24 -5.07
C LYS A 163 3.08 -25.62 -4.00
N ASN A 164 4.35 -25.41 -4.35
CA ASN A 164 5.39 -24.86 -3.49
C ASN A 164 5.48 -23.33 -3.49
N ILE A 165 4.60 -22.63 -4.22
CA ILE A 165 4.55 -21.17 -4.18
C ILE A 165 3.98 -20.77 -2.82
N THR A 166 4.89 -20.45 -1.91
CA THR A 166 4.64 -19.95 -0.56
C THR A 166 3.94 -18.60 -0.60
N SER A 167 3.30 -18.24 0.52
CA SER A 167 2.69 -16.91 0.70
C SER A 167 3.67 -15.79 0.38
N SER A 168 3.23 -14.78 -0.37
CA SER A 168 4.01 -13.58 -0.67
C SER A 168 3.63 -12.46 0.28
N ARG A 169 4.64 -11.76 0.81
CA ARG A 169 4.45 -10.61 1.70
C ARG A 169 4.49 -9.33 0.87
N VAL A 170 3.40 -8.57 0.90
CA VAL A 170 3.34 -7.25 0.30
C VAL A 170 3.29 -6.21 1.40
N GLU A 171 4.29 -5.33 1.42
CA GLU A 171 4.40 -4.26 2.41
C GLU A 171 4.17 -2.92 1.73
N LEU A 172 3.19 -2.16 2.23
CA LEU A 172 2.92 -0.80 1.80
C LEU A 172 3.32 0.16 2.94
N TYR A 173 4.26 1.05 2.65
CA TYR A 173 4.63 2.17 3.50
C TYR A 173 4.05 3.44 2.90
N ILE A 174 3.29 4.20 3.66
CA ILE A 174 2.70 5.47 3.23
C ILE A 174 3.41 6.60 3.99
N PHE A 175 3.77 7.66 3.26
CA PHE A 175 4.42 8.85 3.81
C PHE A 175 3.40 9.98 3.76
N GLU A 176 3.15 10.63 4.89
CA GLU A 176 2.40 11.88 4.91
C GLU A 176 3.28 13.02 4.42
N ASN A 177 2.60 14.03 3.86
CA ASN A 177 3.19 15.18 3.20
C ASN A 177 2.50 16.45 3.68
#